data_AF-A0A7W0ZEV6-F1
#
_entry.id   AF-A0A7W0ZEV6-F1
#
_cell.length_a   1.000
_cell.length_b   1.000
_cell.length_c   1.000
_cell.angle_alpha   90.00
_cell.angle_beta   90.00
_cell.angle_gamma   90.00
#
_symmetry.space_group_name_H-M   'P 1'
#
loop_
_entity.id
_entity.type
_entity.pdbx_description
1 polymer ?
#
loop_
_entity_poly.entity_id
_entity_poly.type
_entity_poly.pdbx_seq_one_letter_code
_entity_poly.pdbx_strand_id
1 'polypeptide(L)'
;LWFLSCTGWPNDCKWSQQLDESGEPLPDPEGTGEPCPECGSELVAKSGRFGQFVGCSNYPGCKYIKKEPPKETGEPCPECGSPLVEKRGRFGPFTGCSNYPECKYIKKKPRKTTASKGKKKTAKKRSARKSPVSAS
;
A
#
# COMPACT_ATOMS: atom_id res chain seq x y z
N LEU A 1 22.77 6.51 -12.21
CA LEU A 1 21.81 5.65 -12.95
C LEU A 1 21.96 5.92 -14.44
N TRP A 2 22.76 5.10 -15.12
CA TRP A 2 22.77 5.03 -16.57
C TRP A 2 21.57 4.17 -17.02
N PHE A 3 20.92 4.57 -18.10
CA PHE A 3 19.81 3.82 -18.71
C PHE A 3 20.07 3.71 -20.21
N LEU A 4 19.78 2.55 -20.78
CA LEU A 4 19.89 2.33 -22.22
C LEU A 4 18.54 2.65 -22.86
N SER A 5 18.53 3.61 -23.78
CA SER A 5 17.33 4.00 -24.54
C SER A 5 17.49 3.66 -26.01
N CYS A 6 16.40 3.24 -26.63
CA CYS A 6 16.34 2.97 -28.06
C CYS A 6 16.54 4.27 -28.88
N THR A 7 17.36 4.21 -29.93
CA THR A 7 17.66 5.37 -30.80
C THR A 7 16.46 5.85 -31.63
N GLY A 8 15.42 5.03 -31.77
CA GLY A 8 14.17 5.33 -32.46
C GLY A 8 13.10 6.04 -31.62
N TRP A 9 13.43 6.55 -30.44
CA TRP A 9 12.50 7.32 -29.61
C TRP A 9 12.31 8.74 -30.19
N PRO A 10 11.09 9.32 -30.20
CA PRO A 10 9.83 8.86 -29.61
C PRO A 10 8.87 8.12 -30.57
N ASN A 11 9.21 7.93 -31.84
CA ASN A 11 8.26 7.51 -32.88
C ASN A 11 8.22 5.99 -33.13
N ASP A 12 9.35 5.28 -33.02
CA ASP A 12 9.46 3.88 -33.45
C ASP A 12 9.71 2.89 -32.31
N CYS A 13 10.32 3.34 -31.20
CA CYS A 13 10.79 2.42 -30.17
C CYS A 13 10.77 3.07 -28.78
N LYS A 14 9.90 2.55 -27.91
CA LYS A 14 9.72 3.00 -26.52
C LYS A 14 10.25 1.98 -25.50
N TRP A 15 11.31 1.28 -25.86
CA TRP A 15 12.01 0.36 -24.96
C TRP A 15 13.17 1.08 -24.26
N SER A 16 13.24 0.92 -22.94
CA SER A 16 14.30 1.45 -22.09
C SER A 16 14.65 0.44 -21.02
N GLN A 17 15.93 0.12 -20.83
CA GLN A 17 16.40 -0.80 -19.82
C GLN A 17 17.24 -0.09 -18.77
N GLN A 18 17.00 -0.43 -17.51
CA GLN A 18 17.73 0.12 -16.39
C GLN A 18 18.96 -0.74 -16.12
N LEU A 19 20.13 -0.09 -16.06
CA LEU A 19 21.41 -0.76 -15.81
C LEU A 19 21.90 -0.46 -14.40
N ASP A 20 22.60 -1.39 -13.77
CA ASP A 20 23.33 -1.15 -12.53
C ASP A 20 24.67 -0.43 -12.77
N GLU A 21 25.44 -0.20 -11.72
CA GLU A 21 26.74 0.50 -11.78
C GLU A 21 27.79 -0.21 -12.65
N SER A 22 27.65 -1.52 -12.85
CA SER A 22 28.52 -2.38 -13.66
C SER A 22 28.10 -2.40 -15.14
N GLY A 23 26.98 -1.76 -15.49
CA GLY A 23 26.42 -1.75 -16.83
C GLY A 23 25.61 -3.00 -17.18
N GLU A 24 25.30 -3.85 -16.20
CA GLU A 24 24.48 -5.04 -16.39
C GLU A 24 22.98 -4.71 -16.21
N PRO A 25 22.08 -5.44 -16.89
CA PRO A 25 20.65 -5.26 -16.70
C PRO A 25 20.22 -5.74 -15.31
N LEU A 26 19.40 -4.94 -14.60
CA LEU A 26 18.85 -5.35 -13.32
C LEU A 26 18.02 -6.64 -13.48
N PRO A 27 18.12 -7.59 -12.53
CA PRO A 27 17.35 -8.84 -12.58
C PRO A 27 15.85 -8.55 -12.54
N ASP A 28 15.09 -9.38 -13.28
CA ASP A 28 13.64 -9.31 -13.31
C ASP A 28 13.03 -9.56 -11.92
N PRO A 29 11.88 -8.94 -11.60
CA PRO A 29 11.21 -9.16 -10.33
C PRO A 29 10.80 -10.63 -10.19
N GLU A 30 11.25 -11.27 -9.11
CA GLU A 30 10.96 -12.68 -8.84
C GLU A 30 9.45 -12.95 -8.84
N GLY A 31 9.07 -13.93 -9.66
CA GLY A 31 7.71 -14.46 -9.74
C GLY A 31 7.37 -15.22 -8.47
N THR A 32 6.17 -15.00 -7.93
CA THR A 32 5.67 -15.76 -6.77
C THR A 32 5.24 -17.18 -7.17
N GLY A 33 5.27 -17.51 -8.47
CA GLY A 33 4.82 -18.79 -9.02
C GLY A 33 3.30 -19.00 -8.99
N GLU A 34 2.55 -18.01 -8.50
CA GLU A 34 1.10 -18.08 -8.38
C GLU A 34 0.42 -17.29 -9.51
N PRO A 35 -0.60 -17.87 -10.18
CA PRO A 35 -1.36 -17.16 -11.19
C PRO A 35 -2.29 -16.12 -10.55
N CYS A 36 -2.46 -14.99 -11.23
CA CYS A 36 -3.38 -13.94 -10.86
C CYS A 36 -4.83 -14.44 -10.99
N PRO A 37 -5.69 -14.28 -9.96
CA PRO A 37 -7.08 -14.72 -10.03
C PRO A 37 -7.96 -13.88 -10.97
N GLU A 38 -7.52 -12.69 -11.39
CA GLU A 38 -8.29 -11.82 -12.28
C GLU A 38 -7.99 -12.05 -13.77
N CYS A 39 -6.75 -12.43 -14.11
CA CYS A 39 -6.33 -12.56 -15.52
C CYS A 39 -5.49 -13.81 -15.83
N GLY A 40 -5.16 -14.64 -14.84
CA GLY A 40 -4.33 -15.83 -14.99
C GLY A 40 -2.83 -15.58 -15.19
N SER A 41 -2.40 -14.33 -15.35
CA SER A 41 -0.97 -13.98 -15.52
C SER A 41 -0.20 -14.12 -14.21
N GLU A 42 1.12 -14.31 -14.27
CA GLU A 42 1.93 -14.55 -13.09
C GLU A 42 1.96 -13.35 -12.12
N LEU A 43 1.92 -13.64 -10.82
CA LEU A 43 2.15 -12.65 -9.77
C LEU A 43 3.65 -12.47 -9.53
N VAL A 44 4.10 -11.23 -9.45
CA VAL A 44 5.52 -10.86 -9.29
C VAL A 44 5.70 -9.92 -8.10
N ALA A 45 6.79 -10.09 -7.36
CA ALA A 45 7.15 -9.21 -6.25
C ALA A 45 7.77 -7.91 -6.79
N LYS A 46 7.06 -6.79 -6.63
CA LYS A 46 7.50 -5.46 -7.06
C LYS A 46 7.80 -4.58 -5.84
N SER A 47 8.80 -3.73 -5.96
CA SER A 47 9.14 -2.72 -4.94
C SER A 47 8.52 -1.37 -5.29
N GLY A 48 7.73 -0.80 -4.37
CA GLY A 48 7.11 0.52 -4.52
C GLY A 48 7.44 1.46 -3.36
N ARG A 49 6.87 2.67 -3.40
CA ARG A 49 7.03 3.69 -2.33
C ARG A 49 6.62 3.19 -0.94
N PHE A 50 5.70 2.24 -0.87
CA PHE A 50 5.12 1.73 0.38
C PHE A 50 5.73 0.40 0.84
N GLY A 51 6.79 -0.07 0.17
CA GLY A 51 7.44 -1.36 0.41
C GLY A 51 7.29 -2.32 -0.76
N GLN A 52 7.69 -3.57 -0.53
CA GLN A 52 7.49 -4.67 -1.47
C GLN A 52 6.01 -5.09 -1.46
N PHE A 53 5.48 -5.40 -2.64
CA PHE A 53 4.13 -5.91 -2.82
C PHE A 53 4.10 -6.91 -3.97
N VAL A 54 3.22 -7.91 -3.85
CA VAL A 54 3.00 -8.87 -4.93
C VAL A 54 1.88 -8.36 -5.82
N GLY A 55 2.18 -8.14 -7.10
CA GLY A 55 1.25 -7.59 -8.08
C GLY A 55 1.24 -8.39 -9.36
N CYS A 56 0.19 -8.20 -10.17
CA CYS A 56 0.12 -8.84 -11.48
C CYS A 56 1.26 -8.37 -12.41
N SER A 57 1.87 -9.30 -13.13
CA SER A 57 2.85 -9.01 -14.20
C SER A 57 2.24 -8.18 -15.34
N ASN A 58 0.96 -8.38 -15.66
CA ASN A 58 0.25 -7.73 -16.76
C ASN A 58 -0.27 -6.31 -16.44
N TYR A 59 0.39 -5.55 -15.57
CA TYR A 59 0.07 -4.13 -15.35
C TYR A 59 0.53 -3.30 -16.57
N PRO A 60 -0.27 -2.32 -17.08
CA PRO A 60 -1.48 -1.71 -16.51
C PRO A 60 -2.82 -2.39 -16.85
N GLY A 61 -2.81 -3.48 -17.63
CA GLY A 61 -4.01 -4.22 -18.05
C GLY A 61 -4.73 -4.93 -16.89
N CYS A 62 -3.96 -5.45 -15.93
CA CYS A 62 -4.48 -6.01 -14.68
C CYS A 62 -3.86 -5.29 -13.47
N LYS A 63 -4.71 -4.80 -12.55
CA LYS A 63 -4.30 -4.03 -11.36
C LYS A 63 -4.42 -4.85 -10.07
N TYR A 64 -4.48 -6.17 -10.18
CA TYR A 64 -4.54 -7.07 -9.03
C TYR A 64 -3.27 -6.95 -8.18
N ILE A 65 -3.46 -6.87 -6.86
CA ILE A 65 -2.41 -6.81 -5.86
C ILE A 65 -2.76 -7.82 -4.76
N LYS A 66 -1.87 -8.79 -4.53
CA LYS A 66 -1.99 -9.75 -3.44
C LYS A 66 -1.59 -9.04 -2.14
N LYS A 67 -2.55 -8.89 -1.23
CA LYS A 67 -2.31 -8.31 0.10
C LYS A 67 -1.87 -9.42 1.05
N GLU A 68 -0.69 -9.28 1.64
CA GLU A 68 -0.28 -10.16 2.72
C GLU A 68 -1.21 -9.95 3.94
N PRO A 69 -1.66 -11.04 4.60
CA PRO A 69 -2.51 -10.91 5.78
C PRO A 69 -1.79 -10.10 6.87
N PRO A 70 -2.54 -9.31 7.68
CA PRO A 70 -1.96 -8.57 8.78
C PRO A 70 -1.27 -9.53 9.76
N LYS A 71 -0.10 -9.14 10.28
CA LYS A 71 0.65 -9.95 11.25
C LYS A 71 -0.22 -10.22 12.48
N GLU A 72 -0.49 -11.50 12.73
CA GLU A 72 -1.17 -11.93 13.95
C GLU A 72 -0.21 -11.83 15.13
N THR A 73 -0.70 -11.37 16.29
CA THR A 73 0.11 -11.20 17.50
C THR A 73 0.23 -12.52 18.28
N GLY A 74 -0.54 -13.55 17.88
CA GLY A 74 -0.60 -14.85 18.56
C GLY A 74 -1.39 -14.84 19.88
N GLU A 75 -1.89 -13.67 20.30
CA GLU A 75 -2.69 -13.54 21.53
C GLU A 75 -4.20 -13.60 21.19
N PRO A 76 -5.00 -14.37 21.95
CA PRO A 76 -6.45 -14.38 21.79
C PRO A 76 -7.07 -13.11 22.39
N CYS A 77 -8.15 -12.64 21.76
CA CYS A 77 -8.91 -11.51 22.23
C CYS A 77 -9.66 -11.87 23.52
N PRO A 78 -9.56 -11.06 24.60
CA PRO A 78 -10.25 -11.34 25.86
C PRO A 78 -11.77 -11.21 25.78
N GLU A 79 -12.32 -10.59 24.73
CA GLU A 79 -13.78 -10.42 24.58
C GLU A 79 -14.43 -11.53 23.75
N CYS A 80 -13.73 -12.12 22.78
CA CYS A 80 -14.32 -13.10 21.85
C CYS A 80 -13.44 -14.32 21.55
N GLY A 81 -12.22 -14.40 22.09
CA GLY A 81 -11.28 -15.50 21.84
C GLY A 81 -10.60 -15.48 20.46
N SER A 82 -11.01 -14.60 19.54
CA SER A 82 -10.40 -14.50 18.20
C SER A 82 -8.99 -13.91 18.24
N PRO A 83 -8.09 -14.22 17.28
CA PRO A 83 -6.71 -13.72 17.29
C PRO A 83 -6.63 -12.19 17.15
N LEU A 84 -5.70 -11.58 17.89
CA LEU A 84 -5.35 -10.17 17.77
C LEU A 84 -4.40 -9.95 16.58
N VAL A 85 -4.72 -8.98 15.72
CA VAL A 85 -3.97 -8.67 14.49
C VAL A 85 -3.48 -7.22 14.47
N GLU A 86 -2.29 -6.98 13.92
CA GLU A 86 -1.74 -5.63 13.77
C GLU A 86 -2.25 -4.96 12.48
N LYS A 87 -3.13 -3.98 12.64
CA LYS A 87 -3.76 -3.21 11.56
C LYS A 87 -3.13 -1.82 11.49
N ARG A 88 -3.08 -1.21 10.30
CA ARG A 88 -2.63 0.19 10.12
C ARG A 88 -3.83 1.13 10.07
N GLY A 89 -3.89 2.10 10.98
CA GLY A 89 -4.92 3.13 11.02
C GLY A 89 -4.36 4.54 10.78
N ARG A 90 -5.25 5.54 10.80
CA ARG A 90 -4.88 6.97 10.67
C ARG A 90 -3.82 7.40 11.70
N PHE A 91 -3.85 6.81 12.89
CA PHE A 91 -2.98 7.18 14.01
C PHE A 91 -1.73 6.29 14.14
N GLY A 92 -1.46 5.44 13.15
CA GLY A 92 -0.36 4.47 13.15
C GLY A 92 -0.85 3.01 13.23
N PRO A 93 0.10 2.06 13.32
CA PRO A 93 -0.23 0.65 13.55
C PRO A 93 -0.85 0.46 14.94
N PHE A 94 -1.88 -0.36 15.02
CA PHE A 94 -2.57 -0.72 16.26
C PHE A 94 -2.93 -2.20 16.23
N THR A 95 -2.95 -2.83 17.40
CA THR A 95 -3.35 -4.22 17.54
C THR A 95 -4.84 -4.27 17.89
N GLY A 96 -5.65 -4.89 17.03
CA GLY A 96 -7.09 -5.01 17.20
C GLY A 96 -7.57 -6.43 16.96
N CYS A 97 -8.80 -6.74 17.38
CA CYS A 97 -9.40 -8.04 17.10
C CYS A 97 -9.52 -8.29 15.58
N SER A 98 -9.29 -9.54 15.16
CA SER A 98 -9.55 -10.00 13.79
C SER A 98 -11.04 -9.92 13.46
N ASN A 99 -11.92 -10.28 14.40
CA ASN A 99 -13.38 -10.36 14.21
C ASN A 99 -14.13 -9.00 14.24
N TYR A 100 -13.54 -7.96 13.69
CA TYR A 100 -14.22 -6.67 13.50
C TYR A 100 -15.17 -6.77 12.30
N PRO A 101 -16.44 -6.30 12.36
CA PRO A 101 -17.01 -5.34 13.32
C PRO A 101 -17.69 -5.91 14.56
N GLU A 102 -17.80 -7.24 14.69
CA GLU A 102 -18.50 -7.91 15.81
C GLU A 102 -17.76 -7.70 17.15
N CYS A 103 -16.42 -7.76 17.13
CA CYS A 103 -15.58 -7.46 18.27
C CYS A 103 -14.72 -6.20 18.00
N LYS A 104 -14.88 -5.19 18.85
CA LYS A 104 -14.20 -3.88 18.75
C LYS A 104 -13.02 -3.74 19.71
N TYR A 105 -12.53 -4.83 20.28
CA TYR A 105 -11.39 -4.84 21.18
C TYR A 105 -10.11 -4.32 20.50
N ILE A 106 -9.42 -3.38 21.17
CA ILE A 106 -8.15 -2.80 20.72
C ILE A 106 -7.15 -2.86 21.89
N LYS A 107 -6.03 -3.55 21.68
CA LYS A 107 -4.94 -3.62 22.66
C LYS A 107 -4.08 -2.36 22.57
N LYS A 108 -4.10 -1.55 23.62
CA LYS A 108 -3.25 -0.35 23.74
C LYS A 108 -1.83 -0.76 24.11
N LYS A 109 -0.92 -0.85 23.14
CA LYS A 109 0.53 -0.92 23.45
C LYS A 109 0.98 0.45 24.00
N PRO A 110 1.88 0.52 25.00
CA PRO A 110 2.43 1.79 25.45
C PRO A 110 3.18 2.44 24.29
N ARG A 111 2.80 3.67 23.92
CA ARG A 111 3.44 4.43 22.86
C ARG A 111 4.89 4.71 23.26
N LYS A 112 5.86 4.04 22.62
CA LYS A 112 7.23 4.55 22.60
C LYS A 112 7.23 5.83 21.76
N THR A 113 7.46 6.95 22.41
CA THR A 113 7.52 8.28 21.81
C THR A 113 8.79 8.42 20.98
N THR A 114 8.82 7.91 19.75
CA THR A 114 9.85 8.33 18.80
C THR A 114 9.41 9.64 18.15
N ALA A 115 9.89 10.73 18.73
CA ALA A 115 9.79 12.07 18.18
C ALA A 115 10.33 12.10 16.74
N SER A 116 9.52 12.59 15.79
CA SER A 116 10.01 13.28 14.58
C SER A 116 8.87 14.04 13.89
N LYS A 117 8.93 15.36 14.08
CA LYS A 117 8.51 16.49 13.22
C LYS A 117 7.33 16.31 12.25
N GLY A 118 6.34 17.19 12.42
CA GLY A 118 5.40 17.57 11.36
C GLY A 118 4.27 18.49 11.80
N LYS A 119 4.58 19.76 12.15
CA LYS A 119 3.60 20.89 12.14
C LYS A 119 2.85 20.85 10.79
N LYS A 120 1.54 21.08 10.68
CA LYS A 120 0.85 22.35 10.98
C LYS A 120 -0.65 22.07 11.23
N LYS A 121 -1.16 22.73 12.27
CA LYS A 121 -2.59 22.97 12.46
C LYS A 121 -3.08 23.88 11.33
N THR A 122 -4.13 23.49 10.63
CA THR A 122 -4.94 24.44 9.85
C THR A 122 -6.35 24.37 10.39
N ALA A 123 -6.61 25.17 11.43
CA ALA A 123 -7.95 25.54 11.84
C ALA A 123 -8.55 26.41 10.74
N LYS A 124 -9.37 25.82 9.85
CA LYS A 124 -10.18 26.60 8.92
C LYS A 124 -11.59 26.70 9.51
N LYS A 125 -11.88 27.88 10.07
CA LYS A 125 -13.19 28.28 10.60
C LYS A 125 -14.29 27.98 9.57
N ARG A 126 -15.34 27.26 10.01
CA ARG A 126 -16.62 27.15 9.30
C ARG A 126 -17.21 28.55 9.23
N SER A 127 -17.17 29.17 8.05
CA SER A 127 -17.95 30.38 7.78
C SER A 127 -19.28 29.92 7.20
N ALA A 128 -20.34 30.07 7.99
CA ALA A 128 -21.70 29.90 7.52
C ALA A 128 -22.02 31.01 6.52
N ARG A 129 -22.29 30.66 5.27
CA ARG A 129 -23.06 31.52 4.36
C ARG A 129 -24.35 30.80 4.02
N LYS A 130 -25.44 31.40 4.51
CA LYS A 130 -26.81 31.07 4.13
C LYS A 130 -26.98 31.27 2.63
N SER A 131 -27.49 30.26 1.94
CA SER A 131 -28.05 30.39 0.60
C SER A 131 -29.41 31.09 0.71
N PRO A 132 -29.67 32.22 0.04
CA PRO A 132 -31.03 32.59 -0.26
C PRO A 132 -31.52 31.73 -1.43
N VAL A 133 -32.60 30.99 -1.19
CA VAL A 133 -33.37 30.28 -2.21
C VAL A 133 -34.04 31.29 -3.13
N SER A 134 -33.87 31.09 -4.44
CA SER A 134 -34.64 31.76 -5.48
C SER A 134 -36.09 31.32 -5.39
N ALA A 135 -37.02 32.26 -5.31
CA ALA A 135 -38.44 32.01 -5.52
C ALA A 135 -38.97 33.10 -6.47
N SER A 136 -39.34 32.61 -7.65
CA SER A 136 -40.32 33.08 -8.65
C SER A 136 -40.36 34.55 -9.05
#